data_AF-A0A520IEL4-F1
#
_entry.id   AF-A0A520IEL4-F1
#
_cell.length_a   1.000
_cell.length_b   1.000
_cell.length_c   1.000
_cell.angle_alpha   90.00
_cell.angle_beta   90.00
_cell.angle_gamma   90.00
#
_symmetry.space_group_name_H-M   'P 1'
#
loop_
_entity.id
_entity.type
_entity.pdbx_description
1 polymer ?
#
loop_
_entity_poly.entity_id
_entity_poly.type
_entity_poly.pdbx_seq_one_letter_code
_entity_poly.pdbx_strand_id
1 'polypeptide(L)'
;MPSGKQYYSPLRYPGGKGKLFQFVKDLIIHNNLDGGSYCEPYAGGASIALGLLIEDYVSEIHINDYDKAIHSFWHAILHDTDEFIKRVWDTPITMTEW
;
A
#
# COMPACT_ATOMS: atom_id res chain seq x y z
N MET A 1 -9.01 0.17 -21.27
CA MET A 1 -8.34 0.38 -19.97
C MET A 1 -9.35 1.03 -19.04
N PRO A 2 -9.47 0.62 -17.77
CA PRO A 2 -10.49 1.18 -16.89
C PRO A 2 -10.20 2.67 -16.66
N SER A 3 -11.16 3.52 -17.02
CA SER A 3 -11.07 4.98 -17.04
C SER A 3 -11.30 5.62 -15.65
N GLY A 4 -10.92 4.91 -14.59
CA GLY A 4 -11.14 5.31 -13.19
C GLY A 4 -9.84 5.66 -12.48
N LYS A 5 -9.93 6.53 -11.46
CA LYS A 5 -8.80 6.83 -10.58
C LYS A 5 -8.37 5.56 -9.86
N GLN A 6 -7.16 5.10 -10.12
CA GLN A 6 -6.61 3.88 -9.53
C GLN A 6 -6.11 4.18 -8.11
N TYR A 7 -6.49 3.35 -7.16
CA TYR A 7 -6.04 3.41 -5.77
C TYR A 7 -5.27 2.13 -5.48
N TYR A 8 -3.95 2.21 -5.33
CA TYR A 8 -3.13 1.04 -5.04
C TYR A 8 -3.21 0.59 -3.59
N SER A 9 -3.53 1.50 -2.66
CA SER A 9 -3.65 1.18 -1.24
C SER A 9 -5.07 0.80 -0.85
N PRO A 10 -5.25 -0.23 -0.01
CA PRO A 10 -6.53 -0.55 0.63
C PRO A 10 -6.90 0.43 1.76
N LEU A 11 -5.98 1.28 2.23
CA LEU A 11 -6.21 2.21 3.34
C LEU A 11 -6.47 3.64 2.86
N ARG A 12 -7.50 4.26 3.45
CA ARG A 12 -7.58 5.74 3.52
C ARG A 12 -6.77 6.21 4.72
N TYR A 13 -5.48 6.44 4.52
CA TYR A 13 -4.59 6.91 5.58
C TYR A 13 -4.18 8.38 5.36
N PRO A 14 -4.14 9.22 6.42
CA PRO A 14 -3.68 10.61 6.32
C PRO A 14 -2.28 10.73 5.69
N GLY A 15 -2.05 11.83 4.97
CA GLY A 15 -0.77 12.07 4.30
C GLY A 15 -0.58 11.25 3.02
N GLY A 16 -1.65 10.69 2.44
CA GLY A 16 -1.63 9.88 1.21
C GLY A 16 -0.75 10.48 0.11
N LYS A 17 0.47 9.94 -0.01
CA LYS A 17 1.51 10.43 -0.92
C LYS A 17 1.29 9.95 -2.36
N GLY A 18 0.14 9.37 -2.69
CA GLY A 18 -0.16 8.84 -4.03
C GLY A 18 0.01 9.86 -5.16
N LYS A 19 -0.15 11.17 -4.88
CA LYS A 19 0.14 12.23 -5.85
C LYS A 19 1.63 12.30 -6.27
N LEU A 20 2.54 11.80 -5.44
CA LEU A 20 3.97 11.74 -5.71
C LEU A 20 4.39 10.49 -6.48
N PHE A 21 3.47 9.55 -6.74
CA PHE A 21 3.77 8.32 -7.46
C PHE A 21 4.52 8.58 -8.77
N GLN A 22 3.99 9.47 -9.61
CA GLN A 22 4.60 9.81 -10.90
C GLN A 22 6.02 10.37 -10.74
N PHE A 23 6.24 11.23 -9.74
CA PHE A 23 7.57 11.78 -9.47
C PHE A 23 8.58 10.69 -9.06
N VAL A 24 8.20 9.79 -8.15
CA VAL A 24 9.09 8.71 -7.67
C VAL A 24 9.37 7.71 -8.79
N LYS A 25 8.35 7.39 -9.59
CA LYS A 25 8.46 6.54 -10.79
C LYS A 25 9.46 7.12 -11.79
N ASP A 26 9.32 8.41 -12.11
CA ASP A 26 10.23 9.09 -13.04
C ASP A 26 11.67 9.11 -12.47
N LEU A 27 11.82 9.30 -11.17
CA LEU A 27 13.12 9.23 -10.50
C LEU A 27 13.77 7.84 -10.62
N ILE A 28 13.01 6.75 -10.47
CA ILE A 28 13.51 5.38 -10.64
C ILE A 28 13.99 5.15 -12.10
N ILE A 29 13.15 5.50 -13.08
CA ILE A 29 13.45 5.32 -14.50
C ILE A 29 14.67 6.14 -14.92
N HIS A 30 14.73 7.42 -14.54
CA HIS A 30 15.83 8.31 -14.92
C HIS A 30 17.18 7.89 -14.34
N ASN A 31 17.19 7.10 -13.27
CA ASN A 31 18.40 6.60 -12.63
C ASN A 31 18.71 5.13 -12.99
N ASN A 32 17.96 4.51 -13.92
CA ASN A 32 18.09 3.09 -14.30
C ASN A 32 18.01 2.16 -13.08
N LEU A 33 17.06 2.43 -12.18
CA LEU A 33 16.79 1.64 -10.97
C LEU A 33 15.57 0.71 -11.13
N ASP A 34 15.03 0.58 -12.35
CA ASP A 34 13.92 -0.29 -12.66
C ASP A 34 14.23 -1.76 -12.34
N GLY A 35 13.23 -2.48 -11.82
CA GLY A 35 13.42 -3.85 -11.33
C GLY A 35 14.21 -3.96 -10.02
N GLY A 36 14.57 -2.85 -9.38
CA GLY A 36 15.21 -2.83 -8.07
C GLY A 36 14.25 -3.06 -6.89
N SER A 37 14.75 -2.83 -5.68
CA SER A 37 13.95 -2.86 -4.43
C SER A 37 13.65 -1.42 -3.96
N TYR A 38 12.42 -1.15 -3.54
CA TYR A 38 12.00 0.16 -3.00
C TYR A 38 11.68 0.09 -1.51
N CYS A 39 12.25 0.98 -0.70
CA CYS A 39 12.03 1.02 0.74
C CYS A 39 11.21 2.26 1.15
N GLU A 40 10.10 2.07 1.86
CA GLU A 40 9.26 3.14 2.42
C GLU A 40 9.15 3.02 3.95
N PRO A 41 9.99 3.74 4.73
CA PRO A 41 10.05 3.61 6.19
C PRO A 41 8.88 4.25 6.95
N TYR A 42 8.08 5.06 6.26
CA TYR A 42 6.88 5.75 6.75
C TYR A 42 5.71 5.43 5.82
N ALA A 43 5.38 4.14 5.74
CA ALA A 43 4.50 3.61 4.72
C ALA A 43 3.07 4.14 4.87
N GLY A 44 2.49 4.13 6.07
CA GLY A 44 1.06 4.34 6.28
C GLY A 44 0.26 3.41 5.37
N GLY A 45 -0.38 3.98 4.35
CA GLY A 45 -1.07 3.24 3.29
C GLY A 45 -0.19 2.66 2.18
N ALA A 46 1.12 2.91 2.14
CA ALA A 46 2.06 2.34 1.15
C ALA A 46 1.67 2.59 -0.32
N SER A 47 0.94 3.68 -0.62
CA SER A 47 0.36 3.88 -1.97
C SER A 47 1.41 4.03 -3.07
N ILE A 48 2.60 4.56 -2.75
CA ILE A 48 3.71 4.67 -3.72
C ILE A 48 4.35 3.31 -3.91
N ALA A 49 4.79 2.66 -2.82
CA ALA A 49 5.42 1.34 -2.86
C ALA A 49 4.56 0.32 -3.63
N LEU A 50 3.27 0.22 -3.27
CA LEU A 50 2.34 -0.68 -3.96
C LEU A 50 2.13 -0.31 -5.43
N GLY A 51 2.03 0.98 -5.76
CA GLY A 51 1.92 1.42 -7.15
C GLY A 51 3.14 1.02 -7.98
N LEU A 52 4.34 1.18 -7.42
CA LEU A 52 5.59 0.83 -8.09
C LEU A 52 5.70 -0.68 -8.33
N LEU A 53 5.28 -1.49 -7.34
CA LEU A 53 5.30 -2.94 -7.45
C LEU A 53 4.24 -3.46 -8.43
N ILE A 54 2.99 -2.98 -8.33
CA ILE A 54 1.86 -3.45 -9.14
C ILE A 54 2.02 -3.06 -10.62
N GLU A 55 2.67 -1.92 -10.90
CA GLU A 55 2.96 -1.49 -12.26
C GLU A 55 4.35 -1.95 -12.77
N ASP A 56 4.97 -2.91 -12.08
CA ASP A 56 6.24 -3.55 -12.46
C ASP A 56 7.45 -2.60 -12.61
N TYR A 57 7.44 -1.45 -11.93
CA TYR A 57 8.60 -0.54 -11.91
C TYR A 57 9.70 -1.00 -10.95
N VAL A 58 9.33 -1.76 -9.91
CA VAL A 58 10.25 -2.36 -8.93
C VAL A 58 9.84 -3.81 -8.71
N SER A 59 10.80 -4.68 -8.38
CA SER A 59 10.54 -6.11 -8.20
C SER A 59 10.27 -6.48 -6.73
N GLU A 60 10.62 -5.60 -5.80
CA GLU A 60 10.45 -5.83 -4.37
C GLU A 60 10.17 -4.51 -3.66
N ILE A 61 9.35 -4.57 -2.61
CA ILE A 61 9.12 -3.44 -1.70
C ILE A 61 9.37 -3.85 -0.26
N HIS A 62 9.98 -2.93 0.49
CA HIS A 62 10.12 -3.03 1.93
C HIS A 62 9.38 -1.86 2.57
N ILE A 63 8.32 -2.15 3.29
CA ILE A 63 7.52 -1.13 3.98
C ILE A 63 7.72 -1.26 5.49
N ASN A 64 7.80 -0.13 6.17
CA ASN A 64 7.81 -0.05 7.62
C ASN A 64 6.93 1.11 8.07
N ASP A 65 6.40 1.01 9.29
CA ASP A 65 5.77 2.14 9.96
C ASP A 65 5.99 2.01 11.48
N TYR A 66 6.07 3.15 12.17
CA TYR A 66 6.17 3.16 13.63
C TYR A 66 4.83 2.83 14.30
N ASP A 67 3.71 3.18 13.65
CA ASP A 67 2.39 2.91 14.19
C ASP A 67 2.12 1.40 14.20
N LYS A 68 1.97 0.84 15.41
CA LYS A 68 1.67 -0.57 15.62
C LYS A 68 0.37 -1.00 14.93
N ALA A 69 -0.62 -0.12 14.81
CA ALA A 69 -1.87 -0.44 14.11
C ALA A 69 -1.62 -0.63 12.60
N ILE A 70 -0.79 0.22 12.00
CA ILE A 70 -0.40 0.10 10.58
C ILE A 70 0.44 -1.15 10.35
N HIS A 71 1.44 -1.40 11.21
CA HIS A 71 2.18 -2.66 11.17
C HIS A 71 1.25 -3.87 11.25
N SER A 72 0.33 -3.90 12.22
CA SER A 72 -0.57 -5.03 12.44
C SER A 72 -1.50 -5.25 11.26
N PHE A 73 -1.96 -4.19 10.62
CA PHE A 73 -2.76 -4.25 9.40
C PHE A 73 -1.99 -4.92 8.24
N TRP A 74 -0.77 -4.46 7.95
CA TRP A 74 0.04 -5.06 6.88
C TRP A 74 0.44 -6.50 7.20
N HIS A 75 0.76 -6.79 8.47
CA HIS A 75 1.02 -8.15 8.92
C HIS A 75 -0.17 -9.07 8.66
N ALA A 76 -1.38 -8.65 9.05
CA ALA A 76 -2.60 -9.45 8.86
C ALA A 76 -2.90 -9.68 7.38
N ILE A 77 -2.70 -8.68 6.51
CA ILE A 77 -2.87 -8.85 5.06
C ILE A 77 -1.92 -9.90 4.51
N LEU A 78 -0.65 -9.92 4.94
CA LEU A 78 0.38 -10.78 4.36
C LEU A 78 0.39 -12.20 4.95
N HIS A 79 0.04 -12.36 6.23
CA HIS A 79 0.22 -13.62 6.95
C HIS A 79 -1.10 -14.26 7.39
N ASP A 80 -2.17 -13.47 7.53
CA ASP A 80 -3.48 -13.91 8.01
C ASP A 80 -4.58 -13.61 6.98
N THR A 81 -4.25 -13.65 5.68
CA THR A 81 -5.05 -13.09 4.58
C THR A 81 -6.50 -13.58 4.56
N ASP A 82 -6.73 -14.89 4.65
CA ASP A 82 -8.07 -15.47 4.60
C ASP A 82 -8.92 -15.08 5.81
N GLU A 83 -8.31 -15.08 7.01
CA GLU A 83 -9.00 -14.66 8.22
C GLU A 83 -9.30 -13.16 8.20
N PHE A 84 -8.35 -12.34 7.73
CA PHE A 84 -8.54 -10.91 7.57
C PHE A 84 -9.71 -10.61 6.62
N ILE A 85 -9.74 -11.24 5.44
CA ILE A 85 -10.84 -11.10 4.47
C ILE A 85 -12.16 -11.53 5.11
N LYS A 86 -12.19 -12.68 5.77
CA LYS A 86 -13.40 -13.17 6.46
C LYS A 86 -13.91 -12.16 7.47
N ARG A 87 -13.04 -11.62 8.33
CA ARG A 87 -13.42 -10.61 9.33
C ARG A 87 -13.97 -9.33 8.70
N VAL A 88 -13.41 -8.89 7.58
CA VAL A 88 -13.92 -7.72 6.84
C VAL A 88 -15.35 -7.96 6.35
N TRP A 89 -15.67 -9.16 5.85
CA TRP A 89 -17.00 -9.50 5.36
C TRP A 89 -18.02 -9.80 6.46
N ASP A 90 -17.59 -10.45 7.54
CA ASP A 90 -18.47 -10.97 8.57
C ASP A 90 -18.74 -9.96 9.71
N THR A 91 -17.93 -8.92 9.86
CA THR A 91 -18.11 -7.91 10.93
C THR A 91 -19.42 -7.15 10.72
N PRO A 92 -20.40 -7.25 11.66
CA PRO A 92 -21.66 -6.53 11.54
C PRO A 92 -21.47 -5.02 11.64
N ILE A 93 -22.03 -4.27 10.69
CA ILE A 93 -22.01 -2.80 10.70
C ILE A 93 -23.13 -2.30 11.62
N THR A 94 -22.82 -2.09 12.90
CA THR A 94 -23.77 -1.59 13.91
C THR A 94 -23.31 -0.25 14.48
N MET A 95 -24.23 0.53 15.07
CA MET A 95 -23.90 1.82 15.70
C MET A 95 -22.89 1.73 16.86
N THR A 96 -22.68 0.54 17.44
CA THR A 96 -21.67 0.31 18.48
C THR A 96 -20.29 0.03 17.88
N GLU A 97 -20.26 -0.54 16.68
CA GLU A 97 -19.04 -0.95 15.98
C GLU A 97 -18.51 0.14 15.01
N TRP A 98 -19.31 1.18 14.73
CA TRP A 98 -18.96 2.32 13.87
C TRP A 98 -18.39 3.50 14.67
#